data_AF-A0A368EXC5-F1
#
_entry.id   AF-A0A368EXC5-F1
#
_cell.length_a   1.000
_cell.length_b   1.000
_cell.length_c   1.000
_cell.angle_alpha   90.00
_cell.angle_beta   90.00
_cell.angle_gamma   90.00
#
_symmetry.space_group_name_H-M   'P 1'
#
loop_
_entity.id
_entity.type
_entity.pdbx_description
1 polymer ?
#
loop_
_entity_poly.entity_id
_entity_poly.type
_entity_poly.pdbx_seq_one_letter_code
_entity_poly.pdbx_strand_id
1 'polypeptide(L)'
;MQSNSGSSTSMSHTSILDDEVKRVVERMQASAISEDDSDLEVETEAPPLDQLVGWDVIRHLKPKEKKRQEVINELFHTERTHVRNLKILLRVFYKPMLVNNVVSPDVVHLLFANLDQLLEIHTEMSNRMRQAVEQWRRDPSLNGLYGNIGELMEKMFDGEAGEKFMQVTS
;
A
#
# COMPACT_ATOMS: atom_id res chain seq x y z
N MET A 1 -4.97 -66.70 13.57
CA MET A 1 -4.25 -65.50 13.10
C MET A 1 -5.15 -64.78 12.10
N GLN A 2 -5.84 -63.72 12.52
CA GLN A 2 -6.49 -62.77 11.61
C GLN A 2 -6.19 -61.38 12.18
N SER A 3 -5.20 -60.72 11.59
CA SER A 3 -4.86 -59.32 11.83
C SER A 3 -5.71 -58.46 10.91
N ASN A 4 -6.68 -57.76 11.48
CA ASN A 4 -7.44 -56.74 10.76
C ASN A 4 -6.68 -55.42 10.86
N SER A 5 -5.98 -55.04 9.78
CA SER A 5 -5.28 -53.77 9.67
C SER A 5 -6.29 -52.64 9.48
N GLY A 6 -6.44 -51.78 10.48
CA GLY A 6 -7.15 -50.51 10.33
C GLY A 6 -6.28 -49.52 9.56
N SER A 7 -6.67 -49.19 8.33
CA SER A 7 -6.08 -48.08 7.58
C SER A 7 -6.60 -46.76 8.16
N SER A 8 -5.74 -46.02 8.86
CA SER A 8 -5.98 -44.62 9.21
C SER A 8 -5.64 -43.74 8.00
N THR A 9 -6.65 -43.29 7.27
CA THR A 9 -6.50 -42.29 6.20
C THR A 9 -6.42 -40.91 6.84
N SER A 10 -5.22 -40.36 7.00
CA SER A 10 -5.01 -38.97 7.42
C SER A 10 -3.91 -38.36 6.57
N MET A 11 -4.24 -37.91 5.36
CA MET A 11 -3.27 -37.29 4.44
C MET A 11 -3.84 -36.17 3.54
N SER A 12 -4.99 -35.59 3.87
CA SER A 12 -5.64 -34.60 2.98
C SER A 12 -5.64 -33.16 3.51
N HIS A 13 -5.25 -32.92 4.76
CA HIS A 13 -5.34 -31.58 5.34
C HIS A 13 -4.11 -30.70 5.08
N THR A 14 -2.94 -31.30 4.88
CA THR A 14 -1.69 -30.55 4.63
C THR A 14 -1.61 -29.99 3.21
N SER A 15 -2.04 -30.76 2.19
CA SER A 15 -1.96 -30.32 0.80
C SER A 15 -2.88 -29.14 0.46
N ILE A 16 -4.03 -29.04 1.14
CA ILE A 16 -5.00 -27.95 0.91
C ILE A 16 -4.48 -26.63 1.48
N LEU A 17 -3.86 -26.68 2.67
CA LEU A 17 -3.24 -25.51 3.29
C LEU A 17 -2.04 -25.01 2.46
N ASP A 18 -1.24 -25.92 1.91
CA ASP A 18 -0.12 -25.56 1.03
C ASP A 18 -0.60 -24.88 -0.28
N ASP A 19 -1.67 -25.37 -0.89
CA ASP A 19 -2.27 -24.78 -2.10
C ASP A 19 -2.89 -23.41 -1.85
N GLU A 20 -3.52 -23.20 -0.68
CA GLU A 20 -4.08 -21.92 -0.28
C GLU A 20 -2.99 -20.88 -0.01
N VAL A 21 -1.97 -21.26 0.75
CA VAL A 21 -0.79 -20.42 1.00
C VAL A 21 -0.12 -20.01 -0.32
N LYS A 22 0.04 -20.95 -1.25
CA LYS A 22 0.61 -20.67 -2.56
C LYS A 22 -0.22 -19.66 -3.35
N ARG A 23 -1.55 -19.82 -3.38
CA ARG A 23 -2.46 -18.87 -4.06
C ARG A 23 -2.43 -17.48 -3.43
N VAL A 24 -2.39 -17.39 -2.10
CA VAL A 24 -2.28 -16.12 -1.38
C VAL A 24 -0.96 -15.44 -1.71
N VAL A 25 0.15 -16.19 -1.69
CA VAL A 25 1.48 -15.67 -2.04
C VAL A 25 1.54 -15.21 -3.50
N GLU A 26 0.97 -15.98 -4.44
CA GLU A 26 0.90 -15.63 -5.88
C GLU A 26 0.05 -14.38 -6.12
N ARG A 27 -1.14 -14.28 -5.50
CA ARG A 27 -1.99 -13.07 -5.56
C ARG A 27 -1.25 -11.84 -5.04
N MET A 28 -0.58 -11.97 -3.90
CA MET A 28 0.21 -10.90 -3.29
C MET A 28 1.55 -10.66 -4.00
N GLN A 29 1.99 -11.52 -4.92
CA GLN A 29 3.13 -11.26 -5.81
C GLN A 29 2.69 -10.42 -7.01
N ALA A 30 1.54 -10.74 -7.61
CA ALA A 30 0.98 -9.99 -8.74
C ALA A 30 0.71 -8.51 -8.38
N SER A 31 0.22 -8.25 -7.17
CA SER A 31 -0.07 -6.88 -6.71
C SER A 31 1.16 -6.08 -6.28
N ALA A 32 2.33 -6.71 -6.10
CA ALA A 32 3.44 -6.10 -5.35
C ALA A 32 4.81 -6.11 -6.05
N ILE A 33 4.96 -6.52 -7.31
CA ILE A 33 6.30 -6.68 -7.92
C ILE A 33 6.38 -6.10 -9.33
N SER A 34 6.81 -4.85 -9.44
CA SER A 34 7.85 -4.51 -10.42
C SER A 34 9.20 -4.63 -9.71
N GLU A 35 10.22 -5.18 -10.37
CA GLU A 35 11.60 -5.23 -9.82
C GLU A 35 12.19 -3.83 -9.62
N ASP A 36 11.61 -2.82 -10.27
CA ASP A 36 11.84 -1.39 -10.09
C ASP A 36 10.65 -0.77 -9.34
N ASP A 37 10.62 -0.93 -8.02
CA ASP A 37 9.55 -0.39 -7.17
C ASP A 37 10.05 0.87 -6.48
N SER A 38 9.84 2.01 -7.12
CA SER A 38 10.24 3.34 -6.61
C SER A 38 9.72 3.65 -5.20
N ASP A 39 8.71 2.92 -4.70
CA ASP A 39 8.22 3.09 -3.33
C ASP A 39 9.16 2.49 -2.28
N LEU A 40 10.07 1.58 -2.64
CA LEU A 40 11.06 1.05 -1.69
C LEU A 40 12.15 2.06 -1.33
N GLU A 41 12.44 2.99 -2.24
CA GLU A 41 13.50 4.01 -2.10
C GLU A 41 12.97 5.33 -1.52
N VAL A 42 11.79 5.33 -0.89
CA VAL A 42 11.25 6.54 -0.23
C VAL A 42 12.19 6.96 0.91
N GLU A 43 12.67 8.20 0.87
CA GLU A 43 13.38 8.84 2.00
C GLU A 43 12.46 8.95 3.22
N THR A 44 13.03 9.04 4.43
CA THR A 44 12.25 9.06 5.67
C THR A 44 11.49 10.36 5.92
N GLU A 45 11.89 11.46 5.28
CA GLU A 45 11.28 12.78 5.46
C GLU A 45 10.76 13.32 4.12
N ALA A 46 9.66 14.08 4.19
CA ALA A 46 9.09 14.72 3.02
C ALA A 46 10.05 15.82 2.51
N PRO A 47 10.36 15.84 1.21
CA PRO A 47 11.24 16.87 0.66
C PRO A 47 10.61 18.24 0.88
N PRO A 48 11.37 19.26 1.28
CA PRO A 48 10.84 20.59 1.48
C PRO A 48 10.29 21.18 0.17
N LEU A 49 9.31 22.08 0.29
CA LEU A 49 8.56 22.60 -0.86
C LEU A 49 9.44 23.32 -1.89
N ASP A 50 10.57 23.87 -1.46
CA ASP A 50 11.57 24.55 -2.30
C ASP A 50 12.37 23.63 -3.22
N GLN A 51 12.35 22.31 -2.96
CA GLN A 51 12.87 21.31 -3.88
C GLN A 51 11.84 20.89 -4.94
N LEU A 52 10.55 21.11 -4.65
CA LEU A 52 9.44 20.68 -5.51
C LEU A 52 8.96 21.77 -6.46
N VAL A 53 9.05 23.03 -6.02
CA VAL A 53 8.56 24.21 -6.73
C VAL A 53 9.66 25.29 -6.73
N GLY A 54 9.79 26.01 -7.84
CA GLY A 54 10.78 27.09 -7.96
C GLY A 54 10.66 28.15 -6.87
N TRP A 55 11.80 28.65 -6.40
CA TRP A 55 11.87 29.71 -5.37
C TRP A 55 11.09 30.97 -5.76
N ASP A 56 11.09 31.30 -7.06
CA ASP A 56 10.35 32.39 -7.66
C ASP A 56 8.84 32.25 -7.47
N VAL A 57 8.29 31.03 -7.46
CA VAL A 57 6.88 30.80 -7.14
C VAL A 57 6.66 30.92 -5.63
N ILE A 58 7.50 30.25 -4.83
CA ILE A 58 7.33 30.14 -3.36
C ILE A 58 7.35 31.51 -2.68
N ARG A 59 8.25 32.40 -3.10
CA ARG A 59 8.39 33.74 -2.48
C ARG A 59 7.15 34.63 -2.68
N HIS A 60 6.31 34.34 -3.66
CA HIS A 60 5.08 35.09 -3.95
C HIS A 60 3.82 34.43 -3.36
N LEU A 61 3.95 33.26 -2.73
CA LEU A 61 2.82 32.60 -2.07
C LEU A 61 2.44 33.31 -0.77
N LYS A 62 1.13 33.42 -0.55
CA LYS A 62 0.60 33.82 0.77
C LYS A 62 0.94 32.73 1.81
N PRO A 63 1.15 33.08 3.09
CA PRO A 63 1.47 32.09 4.13
C PRO A 63 0.50 30.90 4.20
N LYS A 64 -0.81 31.16 4.06
CA LYS A 64 -1.84 30.11 4.04
C LYS A 64 -1.67 29.13 2.87
N GLU A 65 -1.32 29.66 1.70
CA GLU A 65 -1.11 28.87 0.49
C GLU A 65 0.14 28.00 0.61
N LYS A 66 1.25 28.58 1.09
CA LYS A 66 2.48 27.84 1.41
C LYS A 66 2.20 26.69 2.37
N LYS A 67 1.50 26.94 3.48
CA LYS A 67 1.18 25.88 4.46
C LYS A 67 0.30 24.79 3.86
N ARG A 68 -0.67 25.13 3.01
CA ARG A 68 -1.48 24.11 2.32
C ARG A 68 -0.62 23.23 1.41
N GLN A 69 0.30 23.80 0.63
CA GLN A 69 1.22 23.01 -0.21
C GLN A 69 2.09 22.06 0.63
N GLU A 70 2.60 22.54 1.78
CA GLU A 70 3.38 21.71 2.71
C GLU A 70 2.56 20.54 3.26
N VAL A 71 1.31 20.78 3.69
CA VAL A 71 0.44 19.72 4.22
C VAL A 71 0.09 18.70 3.15
N ILE A 72 -0.16 19.13 1.91
CA ILE A 72 -0.42 18.20 0.79
C ILE A 72 0.82 17.35 0.50
N ASN A 73 2.00 17.97 0.46
CA ASN A 73 3.26 17.26 0.25
C ASN A 73 3.49 16.20 1.34
N GLU A 74 3.31 16.59 2.61
CA GLU A 74 3.46 15.69 3.75
C GLU A 74 2.47 14.53 3.68
N LEU A 75 1.20 14.78 3.33
CA LEU A 75 0.19 13.74 3.16
C LEU A 75 0.62 12.72 2.09
N PHE A 76 1.07 13.18 0.92
CA PHE A 76 1.46 12.28 -0.17
C PHE A 76 2.72 11.50 0.17
N HIS A 77 3.68 12.15 0.82
CA HIS A 77 4.91 11.50 1.25
C HIS A 77 4.64 10.43 2.31
N THR A 78 3.84 10.76 3.34
CA THR A 78 3.51 9.83 4.43
C THR A 78 2.72 8.63 3.92
N GLU A 79 1.81 8.81 2.97
CA GLU A 79 1.09 7.71 2.31
C GLU A 79 2.04 6.80 1.52
N ARG A 80 2.96 7.36 0.72
CA ARG A 80 3.97 6.57 0.00
C ARG A 80 4.86 5.78 0.96
N THR A 81 5.24 6.39 2.08
CA THR A 81 5.97 5.72 3.18
C THR A 81 5.13 4.60 3.82
N HIS A 82 3.83 4.81 3.99
CA HIS A 82 2.93 3.78 4.52
C HIS A 82 2.85 2.57 3.59
N VAL A 83 2.64 2.79 2.28
CA VAL A 83 2.66 1.73 1.26
C VAL A 83 3.99 0.97 1.27
N ARG A 84 5.13 1.68 1.35
CA ARG A 84 6.45 1.06 1.49
C ARG A 84 6.51 0.13 2.69
N ASN A 85 6.06 0.60 3.85
CA ASN A 85 6.09 -0.18 5.08
C ASN A 85 5.21 -1.44 4.95
N LEU A 86 4.02 -1.35 4.34
CA LEU A 86 3.17 -2.51 4.05
C LEU A 86 3.86 -3.51 3.09
N LYS A 87 4.55 -3.01 2.06
CA LYS A 87 5.35 -3.83 1.14
C LYS A 87 6.52 -4.51 1.86
N ILE A 88 7.16 -3.86 2.82
CA ILE A 88 8.21 -4.45 3.66
C ILE A 88 7.63 -5.54 4.57
N LEU A 89 6.49 -5.27 5.22
CA LEU A 89 5.78 -6.28 6.04
C LEU A 89 5.47 -7.52 5.22
N LEU A 90 4.97 -7.36 4.01
CA LEU A 90 4.73 -8.45 3.08
C LEU A 90 6.03 -9.17 2.66
N ARG A 91 7.01 -8.36 2.23
CA ARG A 91 8.37 -8.67 1.76
C ARG A 91 9.15 -9.60 2.69
N VAL A 92 9.35 -9.08 3.89
CA VAL A 92 10.38 -9.50 4.83
C VAL A 92 9.80 -10.40 5.93
N PHE A 93 8.50 -10.26 6.23
CA PHE A 93 7.86 -11.00 7.32
C PHE A 93 6.83 -11.98 6.78
N TYR A 94 5.73 -11.50 6.18
CA TYR A 94 4.59 -12.34 5.81
C TYR A 94 4.97 -13.50 4.89
N LYS A 95 5.57 -13.21 3.72
CA LYS A 95 5.95 -14.24 2.73
C LYS A 95 7.00 -15.21 3.29
N PRO A 96 8.12 -14.76 3.89
CA PRO A 96 9.09 -15.68 4.48
C PRO A 96 8.53 -16.53 5.61
N MET A 97 7.59 -16.02 6.42
CA MET A 97 6.96 -16.79 7.50
C MET A 97 6.12 -17.95 6.97
N LEU A 98 5.38 -17.73 5.87
CA LEU A 98 4.60 -18.77 5.21
C LEU A 98 5.48 -19.79 4.48
N VAL A 99 6.39 -19.32 3.62
CA VAL A 99 7.22 -20.21 2.77
C VAL A 99 8.17 -21.08 3.59
N ASN A 100 8.74 -20.53 4.66
CA ASN A 100 9.66 -21.26 5.53
C ASN A 100 8.94 -21.99 6.69
N ASN A 101 7.60 -21.96 6.73
CA ASN A 101 6.79 -22.55 7.80
C ASN A 101 7.27 -22.15 9.21
N VAL A 102 7.61 -20.87 9.40
CA VAL A 102 8.12 -20.35 10.69
C VAL A 102 7.07 -20.48 11.79
N VAL A 103 5.80 -20.28 11.42
CA VAL A 103 4.59 -20.46 12.24
C VAL A 103 3.46 -20.98 11.36
N SER A 104 2.39 -21.50 11.96
CA SER A 104 1.21 -21.94 11.21
C SER A 104 0.57 -20.78 10.42
N PRO A 105 0.02 -21.03 9.22
CA PRO A 105 -0.65 -20.00 8.42
C PRO A 105 -1.71 -19.20 9.21
N ASP A 106 -2.50 -19.86 10.06
CA ASP A 106 -3.52 -19.20 10.89
C ASP A 106 -2.94 -18.11 11.81
N VAL A 107 -1.73 -18.35 12.34
CA VAL A 107 -1.03 -17.38 13.19
C VAL A 107 -0.49 -16.22 12.37
N VAL A 108 -0.02 -16.48 11.14
CA VAL A 108 0.40 -15.41 10.22
C VAL A 108 -0.78 -14.51 9.87
N HIS A 109 -1.94 -15.10 9.53
CA HIS A 109 -3.15 -14.33 9.21
C HIS A 109 -3.69 -13.56 10.42
N LEU A 110 -3.52 -14.09 11.64
CA LEU A 110 -3.88 -13.36 12.86
C LEU A 110 -2.94 -12.17 13.12
N LEU A 111 -1.64 -12.32 12.86
CA LEU A 111 -0.65 -11.26 13.04
C LEU A 111 -0.77 -10.15 11.98
N PHE A 112 -1.15 -10.52 10.75
CA PHE A 112 -1.23 -9.64 9.59
C PHE A 112 -2.62 -9.68 8.96
N ALA A 113 -3.66 -9.41 9.77
CA ALA A 113 -5.03 -9.41 9.29
C ALA A 113 -5.21 -8.41 8.13
N ASN A 114 -5.83 -8.88 7.05
CA ASN A 114 -6.20 -8.07 5.87
C ASN A 114 -5.02 -7.37 5.17
N LEU A 115 -3.78 -7.86 5.33
CA LEU A 115 -2.59 -7.19 4.75
C LEU A 115 -2.64 -7.08 3.23
N ASP A 116 -3.22 -8.05 2.52
CA ASP A 116 -3.42 -8.01 1.07
C ASP A 116 -4.34 -6.86 0.66
N GLN A 117 -5.51 -6.78 1.28
CA GLN A 117 -6.53 -5.78 0.98
C GLN A 117 -6.05 -4.38 1.37
N LEU A 118 -5.37 -4.26 2.52
CA LEU A 118 -4.80 -3.00 2.98
C LEU A 118 -3.73 -2.50 2.00
N LEU A 119 -2.81 -3.38 1.58
CA LEU A 119 -1.80 -3.02 0.60
C LEU A 119 -2.41 -2.62 -0.75
N GLU A 120 -3.45 -3.32 -1.21
CA GLU A 120 -4.16 -3.00 -2.46
C GLU A 120 -4.74 -1.58 -2.42
N ILE A 121 -5.51 -1.25 -1.38
CA ILE A 121 -6.18 0.04 -1.27
C ILE A 121 -5.19 1.18 -1.15
N HIS A 122 -4.19 1.07 -0.27
CA HIS A 122 -3.18 2.13 -0.10
C HIS A 122 -2.30 2.29 -1.34
N THR A 123 -2.00 1.20 -2.06
CA THR A 123 -1.29 1.30 -3.35
C THR A 123 -2.14 2.04 -4.38
N GLU A 124 -3.44 1.76 -4.45
CA GLU A 124 -4.37 2.47 -5.32
C GLU A 124 -4.44 3.96 -4.98
N MET A 125 -4.56 4.31 -3.70
CA MET A 125 -4.58 5.69 -3.22
C MET A 125 -3.29 6.43 -3.58
N SER A 126 -2.12 5.84 -3.28
CA SER A 126 -0.82 6.40 -3.65
C SER A 126 -0.69 6.62 -5.16
N ASN A 127 -1.17 5.68 -5.98
CA ASN A 127 -1.18 5.83 -7.43
C ASN A 127 -2.09 6.97 -7.90
N ARG A 128 -3.28 7.13 -7.30
CA ARG A 128 -4.18 8.26 -7.59
C ARG A 128 -3.55 9.59 -7.22
N MET A 129 -2.87 9.69 -6.07
CA MET A 129 -2.11 10.88 -5.68
C MET A 129 -1.02 11.19 -6.71
N ARG A 130 -0.22 10.20 -7.13
CA ARG A 130 0.83 10.38 -8.15
C ARG A 130 0.26 10.89 -9.47
N GLN A 131 -0.86 10.33 -9.92
CA GLN A 131 -1.54 10.76 -11.15
C GLN A 131 -2.07 12.20 -11.03
N ALA A 132 -2.62 12.59 -9.89
CA ALA A 132 -3.08 13.95 -9.65
C ALA A 132 -1.91 14.95 -9.68
N VAL A 133 -0.77 14.61 -9.05
CA VAL A 133 0.45 15.44 -9.10
C VAL A 133 0.92 15.63 -10.53
N GLU A 134 0.96 14.56 -11.34
CA GLU A 134 1.36 14.65 -12.73
C GLU A 134 0.42 15.54 -13.56
N GLN A 135 -0.89 15.44 -13.32
CA GLN A 135 -1.87 16.32 -13.96
C GLN A 135 -1.68 17.78 -13.57
N TRP A 136 -1.47 18.07 -12.28
CA TRP A 136 -1.25 19.44 -11.80
C TRP A 136 0.07 20.03 -12.30
N ARG A 137 1.13 19.22 -12.43
CA ARG A 137 2.41 19.66 -13.01
C ARG A 137 2.29 20.05 -14.48
N ARG A 138 1.37 19.42 -15.22
CA ARG A 138 1.11 19.72 -16.63
C ARG A 138 0.22 20.95 -16.83
N ASP A 139 -0.48 21.40 -15.79
CA ASP A 139 -1.32 22.60 -15.85
C ASP A 139 -0.45 23.86 -15.69
N PRO A 140 -0.28 24.67 -16.76
CA PRO A 140 0.54 25.88 -16.70
C PRO A 140 -0.01 26.93 -15.73
N SER A 141 -1.31 26.88 -15.39
CA SER A 141 -1.94 27.85 -14.49
C SER A 141 -1.53 27.64 -13.02
N LEU A 142 -1.10 26.43 -12.66
CA LEU A 142 -0.70 26.08 -11.30
C LEU A 142 0.78 26.40 -11.02
N ASN A 143 1.59 26.68 -12.04
CA ASN A 143 3.04 26.95 -11.88
C ASN A 143 3.77 25.86 -11.05
N GLY A 144 3.40 24.59 -11.24
CA GLY A 144 3.98 23.46 -10.52
C GLY A 144 3.45 23.24 -9.10
N LEU A 145 2.48 24.04 -8.64
CA LEU A 145 1.82 23.86 -7.35
C LEU A 145 0.79 22.71 -7.39
N TYR A 146 0.49 22.14 -6.23
CA TYR A 146 -0.63 21.22 -6.10
C TYR A 146 -1.96 21.95 -6.28
N GLY A 147 -2.84 21.35 -7.08
CA GLY A 147 -4.15 21.88 -7.45
C GLY A 147 -5.24 21.54 -6.43
N ASN A 148 -6.46 21.28 -6.93
CA ASN A 148 -7.60 20.95 -6.09
C ASN A 148 -7.52 19.52 -5.56
N ILE A 149 -7.03 19.37 -4.34
CA ILE A 149 -6.97 18.08 -3.64
C ILE A 149 -8.35 17.58 -3.16
N GLY A 150 -9.37 18.44 -3.05
CA GLY A 150 -10.68 18.06 -2.53
C GLY A 150 -11.34 16.96 -3.37
N GLU A 151 -11.36 17.14 -4.69
CA GLU A 151 -11.92 16.16 -5.63
C GLU A 151 -11.18 14.82 -5.57
N LEU A 152 -9.85 14.86 -5.34
CA LEU A 152 -9.05 13.65 -5.16
C LEU A 152 -9.45 12.93 -3.86
N MET A 153 -9.63 13.66 -2.76
CA MET A 153 -10.04 13.10 -1.47
C MET A 153 -11.45 12.52 -1.51
N GLU A 154 -12.40 13.22 -2.13
CA GLU A 154 -13.76 12.72 -2.35
C GLU A 154 -13.73 11.39 -3.10
N LYS A 155 -12.96 11.28 -4.18
CA LYS A 155 -12.82 10.02 -4.95
C LYS A 155 -12.19 8.88 -4.16
N MET A 156 -11.42 9.16 -3.12
CA MET A 156 -10.77 8.12 -2.30
C MET A 156 -11.61 7.71 -1.10
N PHE A 157 -12.40 8.62 -0.53
CA PHE A 157 -13.04 8.42 0.77
C PHE A 157 -14.55 8.57 0.79
N ASP A 158 -15.18 8.98 -0.31
CA ASP A 158 -16.64 9.07 -0.40
C ASP A 158 -17.25 7.88 -1.16
N GLY A 159 -18.52 7.61 -0.91
CA GLY A 159 -19.29 6.53 -1.54
C GLY A 159 -18.66 5.14 -1.35
N GLU A 160 -18.69 4.33 -2.42
CA GLU A 160 -18.22 2.94 -2.41
C GLU A 160 -16.73 2.82 -2.05
N ALA A 161 -15.90 3.79 -2.46
CA ALA A 161 -14.47 3.79 -2.14
C ALA A 161 -14.24 3.97 -0.63
N GLY A 162 -14.97 4.88 0.01
CA GLY A 162 -14.94 5.09 1.45
C GLY A 162 -15.43 3.89 2.25
N GLU A 163 -16.54 3.28 1.80
CA GLU A 163 -17.09 2.06 2.42
C GLU A 163 -16.09 0.90 2.34
N LYS A 164 -15.47 0.69 1.17
CA LYS A 164 -14.41 -0.32 0.97
C LYS A 164 -13.21 -0.04 1.88
N PHE A 165 -12.76 1.21 1.95
CA PHE A 165 -11.66 1.61 2.83
C PHE A 165 -11.97 1.28 4.30
N MET A 166 -13.17 1.63 4.77
CA MET A 166 -13.59 1.32 6.14
C MET A 166 -13.63 -0.19 6.40
N GLN A 167 -14.18 -0.98 5.49
CA GLN A 167 -14.29 -2.43 5.67
C GLN A 167 -12.92 -3.11 5.83
N VAL A 168 -11.90 -2.63 5.11
CA VAL A 168 -10.55 -3.20 5.14
C VAL A 168 -9.75 -2.72 6.35
N THR A 169 -10.04 -1.52 6.86
CA THR A 169 -9.30 -0.91 7.98
C THR A 169 -9.94 -1.11 9.36
N SER A 170 -11.15 -1.66 9.41
CA SER A 170 -11.88 -1.99 10.66
C SER A 170 -11.39 -3.30 11.29
#